data_AF-A0A5C5UA21-F1
#
_entry.id   AF-A0A5C5UA21-F1
#
_cell.length_a   1.000
_cell.length_b   1.000
_cell.length_c   1.000
_cell.angle_alpha   90.00
_cell.angle_beta   90.00
_cell.angle_gamma   90.00
#
_symmetry.space_group_name_H-M   'P 1'
#
loop_
_entity.id
_entity.type
_entity.pdbx_description
1 polymer ?
#
loop_
_entity_poly.entity_id
_entity_poly.type
_entity_poly.pdbx_seq_one_letter_code
_entity_poly.pdbx_strand_id
1 'polypeptide(L)'
;MGMAACFIAIDKDAVKAFFANPGSLEEFLSEQFESEEPTNIVDVDKSWHCIHFMLTGQADGGEEPLAWAVLGGEETGDDAGYGPARILVPDQVKSIASALASIDKASFSSRYDPAAMKAADIYLSDMCVRDGDEALEYIVENYLGLSDFYRDAAERGDGAVLLIC
;
A
#
# COMPACT_ATOMS: atom_id res chain seq x y z
N MET A 1 -14.36 -4.97 -13.01
CA MET A 1 -13.00 -5.07 -12.48
C MET A 1 -12.45 -3.67 -12.30
N GLY A 2 -11.71 -3.42 -11.23
CA GLY A 2 -11.09 -2.15 -10.89
C GLY A 2 -9.78 -2.43 -10.16
N MET A 3 -8.99 -1.39 -9.90
CA MET A 3 -7.63 -1.51 -9.33
C MET A 3 -7.70 -1.72 -7.82
N ALA A 4 -7.28 -2.87 -7.32
CA ALA A 4 -7.04 -3.12 -5.90
C ALA A 4 -5.55 -3.07 -5.59
N ALA A 5 -5.16 -2.91 -4.31
CA ALA A 5 -3.76 -3.01 -3.92
C ALA A 5 -3.53 -4.03 -2.80
N CYS A 6 -2.48 -4.82 -2.99
CA CYS A 6 -2.06 -5.87 -2.08
C CYS A 6 -0.60 -5.70 -1.68
N PHE A 7 -0.29 -5.98 -0.42
CA PHE A 7 1.02 -5.80 0.18
C PHE A 7 1.44 -7.10 0.86
N ILE A 8 2.64 -7.60 0.54
CA ILE A 8 3.17 -8.86 1.06
C ILE A 8 4.50 -8.59 1.75
N ALA A 9 4.64 -8.93 3.02
CA ALA A 9 5.92 -8.80 3.71
C ALA A 9 6.86 -9.92 3.27
N ILE A 10 8.09 -9.56 2.97
CA ILE A 10 9.11 -10.50 2.47
C ILE A 10 10.40 -10.33 3.28
N ASP A 11 11.06 -11.43 3.61
CA ASP A 11 12.30 -11.34 4.37
C ASP A 11 13.41 -10.64 3.54
N LYS A 12 14.46 -10.18 4.24
CA LYS A 12 15.58 -9.46 3.62
C LYS A 12 16.35 -10.26 2.56
N ASP A 13 16.29 -11.58 2.57
CA ASP A 13 16.99 -12.42 1.60
C ASP A 13 16.13 -12.59 0.35
N ALA A 14 14.81 -12.69 0.49
CA ALA A 14 13.85 -12.58 -0.61
C ALA A 14 13.95 -11.22 -1.33
N VAL A 15 14.06 -10.11 -0.59
CA VAL A 15 14.31 -8.77 -1.17
C VAL A 15 15.53 -8.77 -2.09
N LYS A 16 16.67 -9.32 -1.61
CA LYS A 16 17.89 -9.41 -2.43
C LYS A 16 17.72 -10.34 -3.63
N ALA A 17 17.03 -11.45 -3.44
CA ALA A 17 16.80 -12.43 -4.49
C ALA A 17 15.96 -11.84 -5.63
N PHE A 18 14.90 -11.10 -5.31
CA PHE A 18 14.05 -10.47 -6.32
C PHE A 18 14.76 -9.33 -7.06
N PHE A 19 15.60 -8.53 -6.39
CA PHE A 19 16.43 -7.56 -7.11
C PHE A 19 17.48 -8.21 -8.01
N ALA A 20 18.06 -9.35 -7.59
CA ALA A 20 19.04 -10.07 -8.40
C ALA A 20 18.40 -10.83 -9.57
N ASN A 21 17.15 -11.28 -9.42
CA ASN A 21 16.39 -12.02 -10.42
C ASN A 21 14.91 -11.61 -10.41
N PRO A 22 14.55 -10.48 -11.04
CA PRO A 22 13.18 -9.94 -11.01
C PRO A 22 12.11 -10.92 -11.54
N GLY A 23 12.46 -11.81 -12.48
CA GLY A 23 11.52 -12.80 -13.00
C GLY A 23 11.06 -13.84 -11.97
N SER A 24 11.77 -14.01 -10.85
CA SER A 24 11.31 -14.89 -9.76
C SER A 24 10.20 -14.30 -8.88
N LEU A 25 9.92 -13.00 -9.01
CA LEU A 25 8.86 -12.34 -8.27
C LEU A 25 7.46 -12.77 -8.73
N GLU A 26 7.27 -12.97 -10.03
CA GLU A 26 5.97 -13.39 -10.59
C GLU A 26 5.55 -14.78 -10.05
N GLU A 27 6.49 -15.73 -10.05
CA GLU A 27 6.26 -17.08 -9.50
C GLU A 27 5.90 -16.99 -8.00
N PHE A 28 6.66 -16.21 -7.22
CA PHE A 28 6.36 -15.97 -5.82
C PHE A 28 4.95 -15.38 -5.60
N LEU A 29 4.58 -14.36 -6.39
CA LEU A 29 3.26 -13.74 -6.28
C LEU A 29 2.13 -14.73 -6.60
N SER A 30 2.28 -15.52 -7.67
CA SER A 30 1.30 -16.56 -8.03
C SER A 30 1.10 -17.55 -6.88
N GLU A 31 2.19 -18.02 -6.26
CA GLU A 31 2.13 -18.92 -5.10
C GLU A 31 1.42 -18.28 -3.90
N GLN A 32 1.66 -17.00 -3.63
CA GLN A 32 0.99 -16.29 -2.53
C GLN A 32 -0.52 -16.17 -2.78
N PHE A 33 -0.95 -15.88 -4.02
CA PHE A 33 -2.37 -15.71 -4.35
C PHE A 33 -3.14 -17.03 -4.49
N GLU A 34 -2.44 -18.14 -4.78
CA GLU A 34 -3.04 -19.48 -4.83
C GLU A 34 -3.15 -20.13 -3.44
N SER A 35 -2.44 -19.61 -2.43
CA SER A 35 -2.48 -20.13 -1.06
C SER A 35 -3.85 -19.96 -0.42
N GLU A 36 -4.35 -21.02 0.23
CA GLU A 36 -5.59 -20.96 1.03
C GLU A 36 -5.40 -20.23 2.37
N GLU A 37 -4.16 -20.09 2.84
CA GLU A 37 -3.79 -19.38 4.07
C GLU A 37 -2.59 -18.45 3.80
N PRO A 38 -2.77 -17.35 3.04
CA PRO A 38 -1.69 -16.42 2.80
C PRO A 38 -1.34 -15.72 4.13
N THR A 39 -0.05 -15.68 4.45
CA THR A 39 0.45 -15.05 5.68
C THR A 39 1.24 -13.81 5.35
N ASN A 40 1.25 -12.84 6.26
CA ASN A 40 1.95 -11.56 6.07
C ASN A 40 1.51 -10.79 4.83
N ILE A 41 0.21 -10.83 4.53
CA ILE A 41 -0.41 -10.11 3.42
C ILE A 41 -1.46 -9.15 3.97
N VAL A 42 -1.62 -7.99 3.35
CA VAL A 42 -2.79 -7.14 3.51
C VAL A 42 -3.30 -6.71 2.14
N ASP A 43 -4.61 -6.83 1.96
CA ASP A 43 -5.34 -6.31 0.81
C ASP A 43 -6.12 -5.08 1.30
N VAL A 44 -5.85 -3.92 0.70
CA VAL A 44 -6.57 -2.66 1.01
C VAL A 44 -7.70 -2.39 0.00
N ASP A 45 -8.02 -3.39 -0.81
CA ASP A 45 -8.97 -3.37 -1.91
C ASP A 45 -8.72 -2.11 -2.77
N LYS A 46 -9.78 -1.40 -3.16
CA LYS A 46 -9.71 -0.25 -4.07
C LYS A 46 -9.42 1.07 -3.37
N SER A 47 -9.13 1.05 -2.07
CA SER A 47 -8.92 2.27 -1.26
C SER A 47 -7.51 2.86 -1.37
N TRP A 48 -6.58 2.18 -2.03
CA TRP A 48 -5.15 2.51 -2.06
C TRP A 48 -4.84 3.97 -2.45
N HIS A 49 -5.50 4.51 -3.47
CA HIS A 49 -5.23 5.87 -3.93
C HIS A 49 -5.79 6.92 -2.94
N CYS A 50 -6.95 6.64 -2.33
CA CYS A 50 -7.49 7.48 -1.25
C CYS A 50 -6.56 7.45 -0.03
N ILE A 51 -6.03 6.28 0.34
CA ILE A 51 -5.05 6.16 1.43
C ILE A 51 -3.80 6.98 1.11
N HIS A 52 -3.22 6.80 -0.08
CA HIS A 52 -2.05 7.57 -0.51
C HIS A 52 -2.31 9.08 -0.41
N PHE A 53 -3.42 9.56 -0.99
CA PHE A 53 -3.77 10.97 -0.96
C PHE A 53 -3.99 11.50 0.46
N MET A 54 -4.65 10.75 1.34
CA MET A 54 -4.84 11.15 2.74
C MET A 54 -3.53 11.17 3.54
N LEU A 55 -2.53 10.37 3.15
CA LEU A 55 -1.21 10.40 3.78
C LEU A 55 -0.36 11.57 3.29
N THR A 56 -0.41 11.90 2.00
CA THR A 56 0.55 12.81 1.34
C THR A 56 -0.04 14.15 0.88
N GLY A 57 -1.35 14.22 0.69
CA GLY A 57 -2.04 15.31 0.01
C GLY A 57 -1.76 15.38 -1.49
N GLN A 58 -1.14 14.35 -2.08
CA GLN A 58 -0.77 14.27 -3.50
C GLN A 58 -1.38 13.02 -4.14
N ALA A 59 -1.70 13.08 -5.44
CA ALA A 59 -2.19 11.92 -6.19
C ALA A 59 -1.06 10.92 -6.50
N ASP A 60 0.15 11.42 -6.70
CA ASP A 60 1.34 10.62 -6.92
C ASP A 60 2.54 11.30 -6.23
N GLY A 61 3.52 10.49 -5.84
CA GLY A 61 4.69 10.94 -5.09
C GLY A 61 4.34 11.52 -3.70
N GLY A 62 4.96 12.65 -3.35
CA GLY A 62 4.82 13.28 -2.04
C GLY A 62 6.06 13.11 -1.14
N GLU A 63 5.94 13.52 0.12
CA GLU A 63 7.05 13.49 1.07
C GLU A 63 7.25 12.09 1.66
N GLU A 64 8.50 11.63 1.61
CA GLU A 64 8.93 10.38 2.22
C GLU A 64 9.02 10.56 3.74
N PRO A 65 8.65 9.54 4.54
CA PRO A 65 8.36 8.17 4.13
C PRO A 65 6.88 7.89 3.81
N LEU A 66 5.96 8.85 3.98
CA LEU A 66 4.52 8.60 3.82
C LEU A 66 4.13 8.27 2.37
N ALA A 67 4.77 8.93 1.39
CA ALA A 67 4.59 8.60 -0.02
C ALA A 67 4.89 7.14 -0.35
N TRP A 68 5.83 6.53 0.40
CA TRP A 68 6.23 5.16 0.14
C TRP A 68 5.21 4.11 0.55
N ALA A 69 4.26 4.46 1.42
CA ALA A 69 3.33 3.50 2.01
C ALA A 69 2.45 2.78 0.97
N VAL A 70 2.22 3.39 -0.20
CA VAL A 70 1.38 2.83 -1.27
C VAL A 70 2.08 2.83 -2.63
N LEU A 71 2.85 3.88 -2.96
CA LEU A 71 3.46 4.05 -4.29
C LEU A 71 5.00 4.14 -4.21
N GLY A 72 5.59 3.67 -3.11
CA GLY A 72 7.03 3.70 -2.90
C GLY A 72 7.79 2.55 -3.51
N GLY A 73 9.04 2.40 -3.04
CA GLY A 73 9.91 1.30 -3.43
C GLY A 73 10.42 1.42 -4.85
N GLU A 74 11.01 0.32 -5.32
CA GLU A 74 11.54 0.20 -6.67
C GLU A 74 10.70 -0.78 -7.47
N GLU A 75 10.27 -0.36 -8.67
CA GLU A 75 9.56 -1.22 -9.62
C GLU A 75 10.43 -2.43 -9.97
N THR A 76 9.89 -3.64 -9.81
CA THR A 76 10.60 -4.91 -9.96
C THR A 76 9.71 -5.91 -10.67
N GLY A 77 10.27 -6.60 -11.66
CA GLY A 77 9.56 -7.63 -12.43
C GLY A 77 8.80 -7.05 -13.62
N ASP A 78 7.95 -7.89 -14.21
CA ASP A 78 7.12 -7.53 -15.35
C ASP A 78 5.79 -6.91 -14.91
N ASP A 79 5.07 -6.33 -15.87
CA ASP A 79 3.75 -5.73 -15.65
C ASP A 79 2.73 -6.79 -15.20
N ALA A 80 2.14 -6.59 -14.02
CA ALA A 80 1.16 -7.48 -13.41
C ALA A 80 -0.30 -7.05 -13.66
N GLY A 81 -0.53 -6.12 -14.61
CA GLY A 81 -1.85 -5.68 -15.07
C GLY A 81 -2.06 -4.18 -14.94
N TYR A 82 -1.59 -3.58 -13.84
CA TYR A 82 -1.60 -2.13 -13.61
C TYR A 82 -0.20 -1.58 -13.36
N GLY A 83 0.81 -2.20 -13.96
CA GLY A 83 2.22 -1.89 -13.78
C GLY A 83 2.98 -3.00 -13.06
N PRO A 84 4.31 -2.87 -12.97
CA PRO A 84 5.15 -3.81 -12.24
C PRO A 84 4.88 -3.72 -10.73
N ALA A 85 5.12 -4.82 -10.03
CA ALA A 85 5.19 -4.81 -8.58
C ALA A 85 6.33 -3.87 -8.11
N ARG A 86 6.23 -3.37 -6.89
CA ARG A 86 7.25 -2.52 -6.25
C ARG A 86 7.81 -3.22 -5.02
N ILE A 87 9.10 -3.04 -4.75
CA ILE A 87 9.75 -3.60 -3.55
C ILE A 87 10.24 -2.47 -2.64
N LEU A 88 9.84 -2.54 -1.37
CA LEU A 88 10.42 -1.78 -0.27
C LEU A 88 11.47 -2.61 0.44
N VAL A 89 12.64 -2.03 0.67
CA VAL A 89 13.67 -2.63 1.54
C VAL A 89 13.29 -2.47 3.02
N PRO A 90 13.85 -3.30 3.94
CA PRO A 90 13.49 -3.25 5.36
C PRO A 90 13.62 -1.87 6.03
N ASP A 91 14.62 -1.09 5.65
CA ASP A 91 14.81 0.26 6.22
C ASP A 91 13.68 1.24 5.79
N GLN A 92 13.13 1.07 4.59
CA GLN A 92 11.97 1.85 4.13
C GLN A 92 10.71 1.42 4.88
N VAL A 93 10.46 0.11 5.01
CA VAL A 93 9.35 -0.46 5.80
C VAL A 93 9.38 0.09 7.23
N LYS A 94 10.54 0.09 7.88
CA LYS A 94 10.72 0.64 9.23
C LYS A 94 10.42 2.13 9.30
N SER A 95 10.84 2.90 8.30
CA SER A 95 10.59 4.35 8.23
C SER A 95 9.11 4.65 8.05
N ILE A 96 8.42 3.89 7.20
CA ILE A 96 6.97 3.97 7.00
C ILE A 96 6.25 3.63 8.31
N ALA A 97 6.57 2.49 8.92
CA ALA A 97 5.96 2.05 10.17
C ALA A 97 6.08 3.11 11.28
N SER A 98 7.25 3.73 11.41
CA SER A 98 7.47 4.81 12.37
C SER A 98 6.64 6.06 12.06
N ALA A 99 6.44 6.41 10.78
CA ALA A 99 5.64 7.56 10.40
C ALA A 99 4.15 7.30 10.59
N LEU A 100 3.66 6.12 10.19
CA LEU A 100 2.26 5.72 10.39
C LEU A 100 1.88 5.60 11.87
N ALA A 101 2.81 5.18 12.74
CA ALA A 101 2.60 5.15 14.19
C ALA A 101 2.28 6.53 14.81
N SER A 102 2.64 7.62 14.12
CA SER A 102 2.31 9.00 14.54
C SER A 102 0.95 9.50 14.04
N ILE A 103 0.27 8.73 13.19
CA ILE A 103 -1.00 9.08 12.55
C ILE A 103 -2.07 8.10 13.02
N ASP A 104 -2.74 8.45 14.10
CA ASP A 104 -3.86 7.66 14.60
C ASP A 104 -5.11 7.78 13.71
N LYS A 105 -6.13 6.95 13.98
CA LYS A 105 -7.40 6.95 13.26
C LYS A 105 -8.00 8.36 13.15
N ALA A 106 -8.03 9.12 14.23
CA ALA A 106 -8.63 10.45 14.24
C ALA A 106 -7.85 11.44 13.35
N SER A 107 -6.52 11.42 13.44
CA SER A 107 -5.64 12.25 12.62
C SER A 107 -5.75 11.89 11.15
N PHE A 108 -5.81 10.60 10.81
CA PHE A 108 -6.02 10.15 9.43
C PHE A 108 -7.40 10.57 8.91
N SER A 109 -8.47 10.29 9.65
CA SER A 109 -9.85 10.65 9.27
C SER A 109 -10.03 12.15 9.08
N SER A 110 -9.35 12.99 9.86
CA SER A 110 -9.43 14.46 9.74
C SER A 110 -8.91 15.00 8.41
N ARG A 111 -8.17 14.21 7.63
CA ARG A 111 -7.61 14.58 6.32
C ARG A 111 -8.54 14.25 5.16
N TYR A 112 -9.70 13.67 5.44
CA TYR A 112 -10.66 13.29 4.42
C TYR A 112 -11.34 14.52 3.81
N ASP A 113 -11.08 14.75 2.53
CA ASP A 113 -11.69 15.82 1.75
C ASP A 113 -12.11 15.26 0.38
N PRO A 114 -13.37 14.80 0.23
CA PRO A 114 -13.88 14.26 -1.03
C PRO A 114 -13.80 15.25 -2.20
N ALA A 115 -13.94 16.56 -1.92
CA ALA A 115 -13.89 17.58 -2.95
C ALA A 115 -12.46 17.76 -3.47
N ALA A 116 -11.47 17.79 -2.58
CA ALA A 116 -10.06 17.80 -2.96
C ALA A 116 -9.65 16.52 -3.68
N MET A 117 -10.09 15.35 -3.19
CA MET A 117 -9.87 14.06 -3.85
C MET A 117 -10.45 14.06 -5.27
N LYS A 118 -11.67 14.58 -5.46
CA LYS A 118 -12.27 14.65 -6.79
C LYS A 118 -11.54 15.63 -7.71
N ALA A 119 -11.07 16.76 -7.17
CA ALA A 119 -10.30 17.74 -7.93
C ALA A 119 -8.93 17.20 -8.36
N ALA A 120 -8.32 16.34 -7.55
CA ALA A 120 -7.04 15.68 -7.83
C ALA A 120 -7.18 14.37 -8.65
N ASP A 121 -8.39 14.04 -9.12
CA ASP A 121 -8.69 12.81 -9.89
C ASP A 121 -8.29 11.52 -9.16
N ILE A 122 -8.49 11.49 -7.84
CA ILE A 122 -8.17 10.32 -7.03
C ILE A 122 -9.11 9.17 -7.37
N TYR A 123 -8.56 7.96 -7.47
CA TYR A 123 -9.34 6.76 -7.73
C TYR A 123 -10.38 6.55 -6.61
N LEU A 124 -11.62 6.22 -6.99
CA LEU A 124 -12.80 6.20 -6.12
C LEU A 124 -13.24 7.56 -5.52
N SER A 125 -12.73 8.70 -6.01
CA SER A 125 -13.21 10.01 -5.55
C SER A 125 -14.72 10.23 -5.75
N ASP A 126 -15.32 9.68 -6.81
CA ASP A 126 -16.78 9.74 -7.00
C ASP A 126 -17.56 8.99 -5.91
N MET A 127 -17.02 7.85 -5.45
CA MET A 127 -17.59 7.10 -4.34
C MET A 127 -17.46 7.90 -3.04
N CYS A 128 -16.31 8.55 -2.82
CA CYS A 128 -16.08 9.43 -1.68
C CYS A 128 -17.07 10.60 -1.63
N VAL A 129 -17.31 11.26 -2.76
CA VAL A 129 -18.27 12.37 -2.85
C VAL A 129 -19.71 11.89 -2.63
N ARG A 130 -20.06 10.72 -3.15
CA ARG A 130 -21.43 10.17 -3.08
C ARG A 130 -21.78 9.64 -1.69
N ASP A 131 -20.87 8.89 -1.07
CA ASP A 131 -21.15 8.07 0.11
C ASP A 131 -20.59 8.70 1.41
N GLY A 132 -19.72 9.72 1.31
CA GLY A 132 -19.30 10.56 2.43
C GLY A 132 -18.69 9.75 3.58
N ASP A 133 -19.32 9.77 4.75
CA ASP A 133 -18.80 9.10 5.95
C ASP A 133 -18.70 7.57 5.79
N GLU A 134 -19.58 6.93 5.00
CA GLU A 134 -19.50 5.49 4.73
C GLU A 134 -18.25 5.14 3.92
N ALA A 135 -17.89 6.00 2.95
CA ALA A 135 -16.65 5.87 2.19
C ALA A 135 -15.43 6.06 3.10
N LEU A 136 -15.49 7.02 4.02
CA LEU A 136 -14.43 7.26 4.99
C LEU A 136 -14.20 6.06 5.91
N GLU A 137 -15.27 5.45 6.43
CA GLU A 137 -15.18 4.25 7.27
C GLU A 137 -14.44 3.11 6.54
N TYR A 138 -14.81 2.85 5.29
CA TYR A 138 -14.14 1.86 4.44
C TYR A 138 -12.64 2.18 4.23
N ILE A 139 -12.29 3.44 3.93
CA ILE A 139 -10.89 3.83 3.72
C ILE A 139 -10.09 3.69 5.03
N VAL A 140 -10.69 4.06 6.17
CA VAL A 140 -10.05 3.99 7.49
C VAL A 140 -9.80 2.54 7.91
N GLU A 141 -10.75 1.62 7.68
CA GLU A 141 -10.55 0.20 7.99
C GLU A 141 -9.35 -0.37 7.23
N ASN A 142 -9.26 -0.08 5.92
CA ASN A 142 -8.13 -0.48 5.08
C ASN A 142 -6.81 0.19 5.51
N TYR A 143 -6.84 1.47 5.86
CA TYR A 143 -5.66 2.17 6.40
C TYR A 143 -5.13 1.53 7.68
N LEU A 144 -6.02 1.16 8.61
CA LEU A 144 -5.62 0.51 9.85
C LEU A 144 -4.99 -0.86 9.59
N GLY A 145 -5.55 -1.64 8.66
CA GLY A 145 -4.93 -2.90 8.22
C GLY A 145 -3.53 -2.69 7.63
N LEU A 146 -3.36 -1.66 6.79
CA LEU A 146 -2.06 -1.32 6.22
C LEU A 146 -1.05 -0.84 7.27
N SER A 147 -1.50 -0.04 8.24
CA SER A 147 -0.67 0.41 9.35
C SER A 147 -0.21 -0.75 10.24
N ASP A 148 -1.11 -1.70 10.53
CA ASP A 148 -0.80 -2.92 11.27
C ASP A 148 0.21 -3.79 10.51
N PHE A 149 0.02 -3.96 9.20
CA PHE A 149 0.95 -4.66 8.33
C PHE A 149 2.37 -4.07 8.41
N TYR A 150 2.51 -2.74 8.25
CA TYR A 150 3.83 -2.09 8.29
C TYR A 150 4.48 -2.21 9.67
N ARG A 151 3.70 -2.09 10.76
CA ARG A 151 4.21 -2.32 12.12
C ARG A 151 4.79 -3.74 12.24
N ASP A 152 4.01 -4.75 11.89
CA ASP A 152 4.39 -6.15 12.09
C ASP A 152 5.58 -6.53 11.19
N ALA A 153 5.62 -6.05 9.94
CA ALA A 153 6.76 -6.23 9.03
C ALA A 153 8.03 -5.55 9.57
N ALA A 154 7.92 -4.33 10.11
CA ALA A 154 9.05 -3.62 10.71
C ALA A 154 9.60 -4.32 11.96
N GLU A 155 8.74 -4.93 12.78
CA GLU A 155 9.15 -5.71 13.96
C GLU A 155 9.97 -6.95 13.59
N ARG A 156 9.66 -7.59 12.45
CA ARG A 156 10.40 -8.74 11.92
C ARG A 156 11.67 -8.34 11.14
N GLY A 157 11.76 -7.09 10.71
CA GLY A 157 12.84 -6.61 9.85
C GLY A 157 12.66 -7.05 8.39
N ASP A 158 11.41 -7.18 7.96
CA ASP A 158 11.02 -7.54 6.60
C ASP A 158 11.05 -6.34 5.66
N GLY A 159 11.21 -6.60 4.37
CA GLY A 159 10.79 -5.71 3.29
C GLY A 159 9.32 -5.95 2.93
N ALA A 160 8.85 -5.32 1.87
CA ALA A 160 7.49 -5.53 1.36
C ALA A 160 7.42 -5.48 -0.16
N VAL A 161 6.56 -6.32 -0.74
CA VAL A 161 6.12 -6.22 -2.13
C VAL A 161 4.80 -5.47 -2.15
N LEU A 162 4.67 -4.50 -3.05
CA LEU A 162 3.49 -3.67 -3.26
C LEU A 162 2.98 -3.96 -4.67
N LEU A 163 1.72 -4.36 -4.79
CA LEU A 163 1.11 -4.73 -6.05
C LEU A 163 -0.23 -4.01 -6.23
N ILE A 164 -0.46 -3.44 -7.41
CA ILE A 164 -1.78 -2.97 -7.84
C ILE A 164 -2.29 -3.94 -8.92
N CYS A 165 -3.45 -4.56 -8.69
CA CYS A 165 -4.02 -5.63 -9.53
C CYS A 165 -5.53 -5.51 -9.77
#